data_AF-A0A926AHB9-F1
#
_entry.id   AF-A0A926AHB9-F1
#
_cell.length_a   1.000
_cell.length_b   1.000
_cell.length_c   1.000
_cell.angle_alpha   90.00
_cell.angle_beta   90.00
_cell.angle_gamma   90.00
#
_symmetry.space_group_name_H-M   'P 1'
#
loop_
_entity.id
_entity.type
_entity.pdbx_description
1 polymer ?
#
loop_
_entity_poly.entity_id
_entity_poly.type
_entity_poly.pdbx_seq_one_letter_code
_entity_poly.pdbx_strand_id
1 'polypeptide(L)'
;MIKRLIALGVFALVCGAGMRFSRNPAPVQAVTPAARLTAPQDQSGDGKPRWEPLWTRPAPGLTLASVAADGTSVAWIDRKRSVRRLDSVTGNTVWQTEPLPGMSHLVAVPGGDVLVYSPLNRLRPVIRVLDRNKGAKAGAVYPLNGAVWSVAAAGGGSVAFVGTGQGTIYTLPIRRESGEPFLRPTTWTVNGIPEQLVSTADGSVTFIGGWGNSNLSSWQPTRPTLLTTASVPASSIWQQAKMESFRTEGLCFSGNGTTAVALSSRGRRGEGARLDVFDGVTGNRLWQEDLNGFGAKARVSRDGQFIAVTYAHLSEYNTGRVTEQKLSLFTREGRKVFGDRGGIYFSPELAALSANGSRITVQSGPSTLFTLDNRGRFKSKLTLPKDPVTGQPLQIRRCVATEDGRFLLMIRGDGLMTLYKATAS
;
A
#
# COMPACT_ATOMS: atom_id res chain seq x y z
N MET A 1 -9.28 62.44 -15.11
CA MET A 1 -8.72 62.41 -13.74
C MET A 1 -9.84 62.11 -12.74
N ILE A 2 -9.57 61.23 -11.77
CA ILE A 2 -10.14 61.20 -10.40
C ILE A 2 -11.67 60.98 -10.19
N LYS A 3 -11.97 59.77 -9.69
CA LYS A 3 -13.03 59.35 -8.72
C LYS A 3 -14.54 59.49 -9.05
N ARG A 4 -15.18 58.32 -9.22
CA ARG A 4 -16.42 57.92 -8.51
C ARG A 4 -16.23 56.44 -8.06
N LEU A 5 -16.23 56.07 -6.78
CA LEU A 5 -17.25 56.04 -5.71
C LEU A 5 -17.85 54.62 -5.57
N ILE A 6 -17.70 54.04 -4.37
CA ILE A 6 -18.04 52.66 -3.99
C ILE A 6 -19.33 52.69 -3.15
N ALA A 7 -20.28 51.79 -3.40
CA ALA A 7 -21.39 51.52 -2.49
C ALA A 7 -22.01 50.12 -2.73
N LEU A 8 -22.10 49.31 -1.66
CA LEU A 8 -22.95 48.13 -1.40
C LEU A 8 -22.21 47.24 -0.36
N GLY A 9 -22.81 46.73 0.71
CA GLY A 9 -24.19 46.83 1.16
C GLY A 9 -24.53 45.60 2.00
N VAL A 10 -24.52 45.73 3.34
CA VAL A 10 -24.78 44.62 4.29
C VAL A 10 -26.27 44.54 4.61
N PHE A 11 -26.83 43.34 4.71
CA PHE A 11 -28.15 43.12 5.30
C PHE A 11 -28.22 41.79 6.07
N ALA A 12 -28.83 41.81 7.26
CA ALA A 12 -29.08 40.63 8.09
C ALA A 12 -30.31 40.83 9.00
N LEU A 13 -31.22 39.85 9.02
CA LEU A 13 -32.29 39.60 10.01
C LEU A 13 -32.78 38.14 9.82
N VAL A 14 -33.14 37.26 10.77
CA VAL A 14 -33.39 37.25 12.24
C VAL A 14 -34.88 37.05 12.62
N CYS A 15 -35.11 36.27 13.71
CA CYS A 15 -36.36 35.79 14.32
C CYS A 15 -37.06 34.59 13.63
N GLY A 16 -37.64 33.62 14.37
CA GLY A 16 -37.85 33.53 15.83
C GLY A 16 -37.99 32.09 16.37
N ALA A 17 -38.24 31.95 17.68
CA ALA A 17 -38.16 30.69 18.45
C ALA A 17 -39.54 30.15 18.92
N GLY A 18 -39.62 28.87 19.30
CA GLY A 18 -40.85 28.30 19.88
C GLY A 18 -40.76 26.87 20.44
N MET A 19 -40.66 26.78 21.78
CA MET A 19 -41.13 25.68 22.67
C MET A 19 -40.44 24.30 22.71
N ARG A 20 -40.36 23.76 23.94
CA ARG A 20 -39.94 22.40 24.32
C ARG A 20 -41.18 21.58 24.72
N PHE A 21 -41.17 20.26 24.50
CA PHE A 21 -41.72 19.31 25.48
C PHE A 21 -40.97 17.97 25.43
N SER A 22 -40.90 17.30 26.59
CA SER A 22 -40.12 16.08 26.82
C SER A 22 -40.90 14.79 26.53
N ARG A 23 -40.24 13.78 25.95
CA ARG A 23 -40.51 12.35 26.20
C ARG A 23 -39.21 11.55 26.21
N ASN A 24 -39.07 10.65 27.18
CA ASN A 24 -37.90 9.79 27.38
C ASN A 24 -37.67 8.82 26.19
N PRO A 25 -36.42 8.59 25.76
CA PRO A 25 -36.06 7.33 25.14
C PRO A 25 -35.92 6.24 26.23
N ALA A 26 -36.51 5.07 25.98
CA ALA A 26 -36.36 3.87 26.80
C ALA A 26 -34.88 3.42 26.87
N PRO A 27 -34.47 2.63 27.90
CA PRO A 27 -33.07 2.23 28.06
C PRO A 27 -32.56 1.47 26.83
N VAL A 28 -31.38 1.89 26.35
CA VAL A 28 -30.61 1.15 25.33
C VAL A 28 -30.27 -0.21 25.90
N GLN A 29 -30.92 -1.26 25.40
CA GLN A 29 -30.55 -2.64 25.73
C GLN A 29 -29.08 -2.86 25.36
N ALA A 30 -28.31 -3.40 26.31
CA ALA A 30 -26.91 -3.70 26.09
C ALA A 30 -26.78 -4.71 24.94
N VAL A 31 -26.07 -4.33 23.88
CA VAL A 31 -25.75 -5.23 22.77
C VAL A 31 -24.90 -6.37 23.33
N THR A 32 -25.50 -7.56 23.38
CA THR A 32 -24.88 -8.82 23.81
C THR A 32 -23.58 -9.05 23.02
N PRO A 33 -22.50 -9.54 23.64
CA PRO A 33 -21.20 -9.66 22.98
C PRO A 33 -21.28 -10.51 21.70
N ALA A 34 -20.54 -10.05 20.69
CA ALA A 34 -20.47 -10.55 19.33
C ALA A 34 -20.81 -12.05 19.18
N ALA A 35 -21.88 -12.32 18.43
CA ALA A 35 -22.10 -13.63 17.83
C ALA A 35 -20.80 -14.06 17.12
N ARG A 36 -20.34 -15.27 17.43
CA ARG A 36 -19.05 -15.80 17.00
C ARG A 36 -19.12 -16.14 15.50
N LEU A 37 -19.02 -15.11 14.65
CA LEU A 37 -19.05 -15.23 13.19
C LEU A 37 -17.98 -16.25 12.77
N THR A 38 -18.45 -17.39 12.29
CA THR A 38 -17.63 -18.52 11.88
C THR A 38 -16.65 -18.09 10.79
N ALA A 39 -15.46 -18.70 10.79
CA ALA A 39 -14.51 -18.53 9.69
C ALA A 39 -15.18 -18.86 8.35
N PRO A 40 -14.80 -18.20 7.24
CA PRO A 40 -15.36 -18.50 5.92
C PRO A 40 -15.23 -20.00 5.62
N GLN A 41 -16.32 -20.63 5.17
CA GLN A 41 -16.33 -22.06 4.86
C GLN A 41 -15.38 -22.37 3.70
N ASP A 42 -14.46 -23.31 3.95
CA ASP A 42 -13.56 -23.88 2.94
C ASP A 42 -14.21 -25.11 2.29
N GLN A 43 -13.98 -25.30 0.99
CA GLN A 43 -14.45 -26.44 0.19
C GLN A 43 -13.33 -26.96 -0.72
N SER A 44 -12.27 -27.54 -0.14
CA SER A 44 -11.46 -28.61 -0.79
C SER A 44 -10.39 -29.18 0.16
N GLY A 45 -10.11 -30.49 0.07
CA GLY A 45 -9.10 -31.17 0.91
C GLY A 45 -7.75 -31.41 0.22
N ASP A 46 -7.59 -30.97 -1.03
CA ASP A 46 -6.65 -31.56 -2.00
C ASP A 46 -5.21 -31.02 -1.94
N GLY A 47 -4.75 -30.48 -0.81
CA GLY A 47 -3.41 -29.89 -0.67
C GLY A 47 -3.11 -28.70 -1.59
N LYS A 48 -4.14 -28.11 -2.22
CA LYS A 48 -3.99 -26.98 -3.17
C LYS A 48 -3.57 -25.71 -2.43
N PRO A 49 -2.77 -24.82 -3.07
CA PRO A 49 -2.40 -23.54 -2.47
C PRO A 49 -3.64 -22.71 -2.13
N ARG A 50 -3.80 -22.37 -0.85
CA ARG A 50 -4.96 -21.68 -0.28
C ARG A 50 -4.55 -20.63 0.76
N TRP A 51 -5.53 -19.88 1.23
CA TRP A 51 -5.38 -18.88 2.29
C TRP A 51 -6.05 -19.38 3.57
N GLU A 52 -5.25 -19.65 4.60
CA GLU A 52 -5.71 -20.09 5.92
C GLU A 52 -5.83 -18.88 6.86
N PRO A 53 -7.01 -18.63 7.47
CA PRO A 53 -7.18 -17.50 8.37
C PRO A 53 -6.41 -17.76 9.68
N LEU A 54 -5.45 -16.88 10.01
CA LEU A 54 -4.79 -16.90 11.31
C LEU A 54 -5.71 -16.37 12.41
N TRP A 55 -6.38 -15.25 12.11
CA TRP A 55 -7.35 -14.62 13.01
C TRP A 55 -8.27 -13.68 12.24
N THR A 56 -9.47 -13.46 12.78
CA THR A 56 -10.40 -12.41 12.36
C THR A 56 -10.74 -11.55 13.57
N ARG A 57 -10.73 -10.22 13.42
CA ARG A 57 -11.00 -9.26 14.49
C ARG A 57 -11.90 -8.12 14.01
N PRO A 58 -12.74 -7.54 14.87
CA PRO A 58 -13.37 -6.26 14.61
C PRO A 58 -12.34 -5.14 14.44
N ALA A 59 -12.49 -4.35 13.37
CA ALA A 59 -11.68 -3.17 13.09
C ALA A 59 -12.57 -1.91 12.98
N PRO A 60 -13.27 -1.53 14.08
CA PRO A 60 -14.24 -0.44 14.07
C PRO A 60 -13.61 0.89 13.64
N GLY A 61 -14.19 1.51 12.62
CA GLY A 61 -13.70 2.79 12.09
C GLY A 61 -12.37 2.70 11.34
N LEU A 62 -11.92 1.53 10.90
CA LEU A 62 -10.71 1.35 10.08
C LEU A 62 -10.70 2.27 8.86
N THR A 63 -9.58 3.00 8.68
CA THR A 63 -9.31 3.83 7.50
C THR A 63 -8.17 3.30 6.64
N LEU A 64 -7.07 2.86 7.27
CA LEU A 64 -5.92 2.24 6.60
C LEU A 64 -5.30 1.17 7.50
N ALA A 65 -4.81 0.09 6.90
CA ALA A 65 -3.98 -0.92 7.57
C ALA A 65 -2.75 -1.26 6.73
N SER A 66 -1.73 -1.81 7.38
CA SER A 66 -0.46 -2.25 6.80
C SER A 66 0.00 -3.53 7.48
N VAL A 67 0.71 -4.37 6.73
CA VAL A 67 1.43 -5.56 7.23
C VAL A 67 2.89 -5.43 6.81
N ALA A 68 3.82 -5.70 7.73
CA ALA A 68 5.25 -5.63 7.47
C ALA A 68 5.68 -6.75 6.50
N ALA A 69 6.74 -6.53 5.71
CA ALA A 69 7.19 -7.48 4.68
C ALA A 69 7.58 -8.87 5.22
N ASP A 70 8.06 -8.95 6.47
CA ASP A 70 8.37 -10.20 7.17
C ASP A 70 7.10 -10.95 7.64
N GLY A 71 5.97 -10.25 7.75
CA GLY A 71 4.70 -10.69 8.32
C GLY A 71 4.58 -10.49 9.83
N THR A 72 5.59 -9.99 10.54
CA THR A 72 5.63 -10.03 12.01
C THR A 72 4.82 -8.92 12.68
N SER A 73 4.54 -7.83 11.96
CA SER A 73 3.80 -6.67 12.45
C SER A 73 2.59 -6.35 11.57
N VAL A 74 1.42 -6.19 12.20
CA VAL A 74 0.21 -5.63 11.56
C VAL A 74 -0.17 -4.36 12.30
N ALA A 75 -0.46 -3.29 11.57
CA ALA A 75 -0.85 -2.02 12.16
C ALA A 75 -1.99 -1.37 11.38
N TRP A 76 -2.84 -0.61 12.09
CA TRP A 76 -3.95 0.12 11.48
C TRP A 76 -4.26 1.44 12.17
N ILE A 77 -4.91 2.34 11.43
CA ILE A 77 -5.37 3.65 11.90
C ILE A 77 -6.88 3.80 11.67
N ASP A 78 -7.57 4.26 12.70
CA ASP A 78 -9.03 4.47 12.68
C ASP A 78 -9.43 5.90 12.31
N ARG A 79 -10.75 6.14 12.16
CA ARG A 79 -11.34 7.46 11.88
C ARG A 79 -11.01 8.52 12.94
N LYS A 80 -10.76 8.12 14.19
CA LYS A 80 -10.32 9.00 15.28
C LYS A 80 -8.82 9.28 15.24
N ARG A 81 -8.08 8.69 14.28
CA ARG A 81 -6.63 8.76 14.12
C ARG A 81 -5.85 8.11 15.26
N SER A 82 -6.47 7.19 16.01
CA SER A 82 -5.73 6.30 16.91
C SER A 82 -5.06 5.21 16.07
N VAL A 83 -3.79 4.92 16.37
CA VAL A 83 -3.02 3.87 15.71
C VAL A 83 -2.92 2.67 16.65
N ARG A 84 -3.10 1.47 16.11
CA ARG A 84 -2.98 0.21 16.86
C ARG A 84 -1.96 -0.69 16.19
N ARG A 85 -1.07 -1.28 16.98
CA ARG A 85 -0.25 -2.41 16.57
C ARG A 85 -0.89 -3.70 17.07
N LEU A 86 -1.02 -4.68 16.19
CA LEU A 86 -1.46 -6.02 16.50
C LEU A 86 -0.27 -6.99 16.43
N ASP A 87 -0.27 -7.97 17.32
CA ASP A 87 0.56 -9.14 17.18
C ASP A 87 0.07 -9.96 15.97
N SER A 88 0.98 -10.32 15.07
CA SER A 88 0.65 -10.99 13.81
C SER A 88 0.17 -12.43 14.00
N VAL A 89 0.60 -13.12 15.06
CA VAL A 89 0.24 -14.52 15.32
C VAL A 89 -1.15 -14.63 15.95
N THR A 90 -1.43 -13.83 16.98
CA THR A 90 -2.64 -13.91 17.79
C THR A 90 -3.72 -12.89 17.41
N GLY A 91 -3.37 -11.84 16.67
CA GLY A 91 -4.24 -10.70 16.38
C GLY A 91 -4.60 -9.86 17.61
N ASN A 92 -3.91 -10.06 18.74
CA ASN A 92 -4.10 -9.25 19.95
C ASN A 92 -3.49 -7.87 19.78
N THR A 93 -4.11 -6.84 20.35
CA THR A 93 -3.54 -5.49 20.41
C THR A 93 -2.31 -5.49 21.32
N VAL A 94 -1.14 -5.15 20.78
CA VAL A 94 0.09 -4.93 21.57
C VAL A 94 0.00 -3.58 22.26
N TRP A 95 -0.39 -2.54 21.52
CA TRP A 95 -0.69 -1.21 22.04
C TRP A 95 -1.63 -0.46 21.12
N GLN A 96 -2.25 0.58 21.68
CA GLN A 96 -3.02 1.59 20.98
C GLN A 96 -2.51 2.97 21.41
N THR A 97 -2.41 3.91 20.47
CA THR A 97 -2.16 5.32 20.78
C THR A 97 -3.45 6.06 21.09
N GLU A 98 -3.34 7.15 21.84
CA GLU A 98 -4.29 8.26 21.73
C GLU A 98 -4.40 8.75 20.27
N PRO A 99 -5.48 9.46 19.90
CA PRO A 99 -5.59 10.15 18.62
C PRO A 99 -4.32 10.92 18.25
N LEU A 100 -3.79 10.71 17.04
CA LEU A 100 -2.66 11.45 16.50
C LEU A 100 -3.16 12.48 15.47
N PRO A 101 -3.44 13.75 15.85
CA PRO A 101 -4.22 14.65 15.01
C PRO A 101 -3.50 15.02 13.71
N GLY A 102 -4.20 14.90 12.60
CA GLY A 102 -3.66 15.13 11.25
C GLY A 102 -2.92 13.92 10.66
N MET A 103 -2.61 12.88 11.42
CA MET A 103 -2.09 11.64 10.87
C MET A 103 -3.18 10.87 10.13
N SER A 104 -2.81 10.23 9.02
CA SER A 104 -3.77 9.49 8.19
C SER A 104 -3.19 8.27 7.50
N HIS A 105 -1.86 8.16 7.42
CA HIS A 105 -1.14 7.07 6.75
C HIS A 105 -0.15 6.41 7.69
N LEU A 106 0.15 5.14 7.43
CA LEU A 106 1.10 4.35 8.21
C LEU A 106 1.77 3.28 7.36
N VAL A 107 2.96 2.85 7.80
CA VAL A 107 3.70 1.70 7.28
C VAL A 107 4.11 0.82 8.48
N ALA A 108 3.74 -0.46 8.45
CA ALA A 108 4.23 -1.43 9.41
C ALA A 108 5.65 -1.87 9.03
N VAL A 109 6.58 -1.84 9.98
CA VAL A 109 8.01 -2.09 9.76
C VAL A 109 8.36 -3.53 10.18
N PRO A 110 9.23 -4.23 9.43
CA PRO A 110 9.81 -5.49 9.88
C PRO A 110 10.41 -5.39 11.29
N GLY A 111 10.20 -6.41 12.12
CA GLY A 111 10.64 -6.38 13.53
C GLY A 111 9.78 -5.57 14.50
N GLY A 112 8.73 -4.86 14.03
CA GLY A 112 7.58 -4.48 14.85
C GLY A 112 7.18 -3.00 14.86
N ASP A 113 8.08 -2.08 14.53
CA ASP A 113 7.81 -0.63 14.65
C ASP A 113 6.75 -0.16 13.63
N VAL A 114 6.18 1.04 13.82
CA VAL A 114 5.16 1.59 12.92
C VAL A 114 5.48 3.04 12.58
N LEU A 115 5.64 3.33 11.29
CA LEU A 115 5.76 4.70 10.79
C LEU A 115 4.37 5.29 10.60
N VAL A 116 4.17 6.56 10.99
CA VAL A 116 2.87 7.25 10.89
C VAL A 116 3.08 8.68 10.41
N TYR A 117 2.31 9.09 9.40
CA TYR A 117 2.47 10.39 8.74
C TYR A 117 1.17 10.92 8.11
N SER A 118 1.28 12.10 7.48
CA SER A 118 0.22 12.77 6.73
C SER A 118 0.75 13.12 5.33
N PRO A 119 0.36 12.41 4.25
CA PRO A 119 0.86 12.70 2.92
C PRO A 119 0.34 14.04 2.43
N LEU A 120 1.15 14.73 1.63
CA LEU A 120 0.87 16.01 0.97
C LEU A 120 0.52 17.18 1.93
N ASN A 121 0.57 16.95 3.26
CA ASN A 121 0.25 17.94 4.27
C ASN A 121 1.45 18.86 4.57
N ARG A 122 1.53 19.98 3.85
CA ARG A 122 2.57 21.01 4.05
C ARG A 122 2.52 21.70 5.43
N LEU A 123 1.38 21.65 6.13
CA LEU A 123 1.21 22.26 7.45
C LEU A 123 1.70 21.35 8.59
N ARG A 124 1.87 20.06 8.34
CA ARG A 124 2.40 19.07 9.30
C ARG A 124 3.38 18.10 8.59
N PRO A 125 4.53 18.60 8.08
CA PRO A 125 5.54 17.78 7.44
C PRO A 125 6.34 17.02 8.50
N VAL A 126 5.74 15.95 9.03
CA VAL A 126 6.32 15.19 10.14
C VAL A 126 5.98 13.71 9.96
N ILE A 127 6.94 12.88 10.34
CA ILE A 127 6.75 11.44 10.45
C ILE A 127 7.08 11.00 11.87
N ARG A 128 6.24 10.13 12.41
CA ARG A 128 6.37 9.56 13.74
C ARG A 128 6.77 8.11 13.61
N VAL A 129 7.81 7.70 14.31
CA VAL A 129 8.12 6.28 14.55
C VAL A 129 7.46 5.90 15.86
N LEU A 130 6.57 4.91 15.86
CA LEU A 130 5.97 4.36 17.05
C LEU A 130 6.71 3.07 17.40
N ASP A 131 7.22 3.00 18.63
CA ASP A 131 8.00 1.86 19.13
C ASP A 131 7.15 0.58 19.16
N ARG A 132 7.72 -0.53 18.70
CA ARG A 132 7.09 -1.85 18.64
C ARG A 132 6.41 -2.29 19.94
N ASN A 133 6.94 -1.93 21.11
CA ASN A 133 6.44 -2.39 22.41
C ASN A 133 5.67 -1.30 23.18
N LYS A 134 6.07 -0.03 23.05
CA LYS A 134 5.57 1.11 23.83
C LYS A 134 4.80 2.15 23.00
N GLY A 135 4.70 1.95 21.68
CA GLY A 135 4.02 2.83 20.74
C GLY A 135 4.56 4.26 20.79
N ALA A 136 3.66 5.23 20.94
CA ALA A 136 4.03 6.64 21.03
C ALA A 136 4.90 6.99 22.26
N LYS A 137 4.90 6.18 23.33
CA LYS A 137 5.59 6.51 24.60
C LYS A 137 7.12 6.38 24.52
N ALA A 138 7.66 5.66 23.54
CA ALA A 138 9.12 5.52 23.32
C ALA A 138 9.53 5.81 21.86
N GLY A 139 8.60 6.31 21.06
CA GLY A 139 8.78 6.60 19.65
C GLY A 139 9.66 7.82 19.35
N ALA A 140 9.89 8.07 18.07
CA ALA A 140 10.55 9.26 17.54
C ALA A 140 9.56 10.17 16.81
N VAL A 141 9.88 11.45 16.73
CA VAL A 141 9.17 12.43 15.88
C VAL A 141 10.20 13.17 15.05
N TYR A 142 10.17 12.98 13.73
CA TYR A 142 11.09 13.59 12.80
C TYR A 142 10.38 14.70 12.01
N PRO A 143 10.67 15.99 12.26
CA PRO A 143 10.22 17.08 11.42
C PRO A 143 10.95 17.02 10.07
N LEU A 144 10.24 17.35 8.99
CA LEU A 144 10.71 17.21 7.62
C LEU A 144 10.57 18.55 6.88
N ASN A 145 11.44 18.79 5.90
CA ASN A 145 11.31 19.93 5.00
C ASN A 145 10.38 19.55 3.84
N GLY A 146 9.18 20.14 3.84
CA GLY A 146 8.14 19.90 2.84
C GLY A 146 7.24 18.71 3.13
N ALA A 147 6.08 18.68 2.47
CA ALA A 147 5.11 17.62 2.65
C ALA A 147 5.68 16.24 2.28
N VAL A 148 5.25 15.19 3.00
CA VAL A 148 5.60 13.80 2.68
C VAL A 148 4.87 13.36 1.41
N TRP A 149 5.59 12.85 0.42
CA TRP A 149 5.01 12.24 -0.77
C TRP A 149 5.02 10.73 -0.68
N SER A 150 6.13 10.14 -0.24
CA SER A 150 6.29 8.69 -0.20
C SER A 150 7.13 8.25 0.99
N VAL A 151 6.88 7.01 1.46
CA VAL A 151 7.55 6.38 2.60
C VAL A 151 7.77 4.90 2.27
N ALA A 152 9.00 4.42 2.40
CA ALA A 152 9.36 3.00 2.28
C ALA A 152 10.15 2.54 3.51
N ALA A 153 9.84 1.38 4.07
CA ALA A 153 10.67 0.74 5.10
C ALA A 153 11.64 -0.24 4.44
N ALA A 154 12.89 -0.29 4.90
CA ALA A 154 13.84 -1.31 4.43
C ALA A 154 13.44 -2.71 4.91
N GLY A 155 13.79 -3.75 4.13
CA GLY A 155 13.40 -5.13 4.44
C GLY A 155 13.92 -5.65 5.80
N GLY A 156 15.04 -5.11 6.30
CA GLY A 156 15.56 -5.41 7.65
C GLY A 156 14.93 -4.63 8.80
N GLY A 157 14.07 -3.65 8.52
CA GLY A 157 13.35 -2.84 9.51
C GLY A 157 14.20 -1.88 10.35
N SER A 158 15.51 -1.76 10.09
CA SER A 158 16.41 -0.84 10.80
C SER A 158 16.26 0.62 10.35
N VAL A 159 15.93 0.85 9.08
CA VAL A 159 15.80 2.17 8.46
C VAL A 159 14.54 2.30 7.60
N ALA A 160 14.09 3.54 7.40
CA ALA A 160 13.08 3.90 6.40
C ALA A 160 13.48 5.14 5.62
N PHE A 161 12.90 5.29 4.44
CA PHE A 161 13.15 6.35 3.51
C PHE A 161 11.90 7.19 3.35
N VAL A 162 12.03 8.51 3.42
CA VAL A 162 10.92 9.45 3.28
C VAL A 162 11.24 10.50 2.24
N GLY A 163 10.44 10.52 1.18
CA GLY A 163 10.54 11.48 0.09
C GLY A 163 9.62 12.67 0.33
N THR A 164 10.15 13.89 0.21
CA THR A 164 9.37 15.12 0.41
C THR A 164 9.20 15.94 -0.87
N GLY A 165 8.21 16.83 -0.85
CA GLY A 165 7.89 17.72 -1.98
C GLY A 165 8.94 18.79 -2.29
N GLN A 166 10.07 18.80 -1.58
CA GLN A 166 11.23 19.66 -1.85
C GLN A 166 12.38 18.90 -2.54
N GLY A 167 12.12 17.69 -3.05
CA GLY A 167 13.18 16.84 -3.62
C GLY A 167 14.21 16.40 -2.59
N THR A 168 13.82 16.29 -1.33
CA THR A 168 14.68 15.73 -0.26
C THR A 168 14.24 14.32 0.07
N ILE A 169 15.20 13.41 0.21
CA ILE A 169 15.00 12.08 0.78
C ILE A 169 15.69 12.04 2.15
N TYR A 170 14.95 11.57 3.14
CA TYR A 170 15.44 11.32 4.50
C TYR A 170 15.65 9.83 4.69
N THR A 171 16.81 9.42 5.21
CA THR A 171 16.98 8.10 5.83
C THR A 171 16.74 8.24 7.32
N LEU A 172 15.70 7.58 7.80
CA LEU A 172 15.28 7.57 9.19
C LEU A 172 15.77 6.29 9.85
N PRO A 173 16.60 6.38 10.91
CA PRO A 173 16.85 5.25 11.78
C PRO A 173 15.58 4.95 12.59
N ILE A 174 15.11 3.71 12.48
CA ILE A 174 13.91 3.22 13.17
C ILE A 174 14.31 2.49 14.45
N ARG A 175 15.26 1.56 14.31
CA ARG A 175 15.59 0.60 15.35
C ARG A 175 16.79 1.07 16.17
N ARG A 176 16.65 1.02 17.49
CA ARG A 176 17.75 1.26 18.43
C ARG A 176 18.51 -0.04 18.71
N GLU A 177 19.82 0.05 18.88
CA GLU A 177 20.51 -0.84 19.80
C GLU A 177 20.24 -0.36 21.23
N SER A 178 20.17 -1.28 22.20
CA SER A 178 19.56 -0.99 23.50
C SER A 178 20.36 0.04 24.31
N GLY A 179 19.77 1.23 24.52
CA GLY A 179 20.37 2.33 25.27
C GLY A 179 20.75 3.54 24.42
N GLU A 180 20.95 3.33 23.12
CA GLU A 180 21.33 4.39 22.18
C GLU A 180 20.23 5.46 22.01
N PRO A 181 20.59 6.75 21.83
CA PRO A 181 19.67 7.76 21.34
C PRO A 181 19.24 7.44 19.90
N PHE A 182 18.13 8.04 19.44
CA PHE A 182 17.82 8.00 18.01
C PHE A 182 18.92 8.74 17.24
N LEU A 183 19.63 8.02 16.37
CA LEU A 183 20.53 8.61 15.38
C LEU A 183 19.79 9.72 14.61
N ARG A 184 20.51 10.77 14.23
CA ARG A 184 19.93 11.84 13.41
C ARG A 184 19.58 11.29 12.02
N PRO A 185 18.45 11.69 11.41
CA PRO A 185 18.20 11.42 10.01
C PRO A 185 19.34 11.95 9.14
N THR A 186 19.83 11.13 8.21
CA THR A 186 20.64 11.64 7.10
C THR A 186 19.72 12.08 5.97
N THR A 187 20.15 13.10 5.22
CA THR A 187 19.39 13.67 4.11
C THR A 187 20.24 13.77 2.87
N TRP A 188 19.61 13.59 1.72
CA TRP A 188 20.17 13.92 0.42
C TRP A 188 19.08 14.50 -0.50
N THR A 189 19.52 15.23 -1.52
CA THR A 189 18.65 15.87 -2.51
C THR A 189 18.59 15.06 -3.79
N VAL A 190 17.47 15.18 -4.51
CA VAL A 190 17.22 14.52 -5.80
C VAL A 190 16.56 15.50 -6.76
N ASN A 191 16.80 15.32 -8.06
CA ASN A 191 16.24 16.19 -9.10
C ASN A 191 14.76 15.88 -9.34
N GLY A 192 13.88 16.56 -8.61
CA GLY A 192 12.42 16.45 -8.72
C GLY A 192 11.79 15.86 -7.46
N ILE A 193 10.48 15.63 -7.49
CA ILE A 193 9.73 15.11 -6.33
C ILE A 193 9.80 13.57 -6.33
N PRO A 194 10.24 12.89 -5.26
CA PRO A 194 10.12 11.44 -5.11
C PRO A 194 8.65 11.02 -4.85
N GLU A 195 7.89 10.81 -5.93
CA GLU A 195 6.46 10.44 -5.88
C GLU A 195 6.26 9.00 -5.37
N GLN A 196 7.18 8.09 -5.67
CA GLN A 196 7.17 6.74 -5.11
C GLN A 196 8.58 6.23 -4.75
N LEU A 197 8.73 5.78 -3.50
CA LEU A 197 9.89 5.05 -2.99
C LEU A 197 9.54 3.55 -2.83
N VAL A 198 10.50 2.67 -3.11
CA VAL A 198 10.51 1.25 -2.74
C VAL A 198 11.92 0.91 -2.21
N SER A 199 12.01 0.01 -1.24
CA SER A 199 13.30 -0.45 -0.71
C SER A 199 13.44 -1.97 -0.89
N THR A 200 14.67 -2.41 -1.09
CA THR A 200 15.08 -3.80 -1.26
C THR A 200 15.43 -4.45 0.09
N ALA A 201 15.63 -5.78 0.11
CA ALA A 201 16.00 -6.49 1.34
C ALA A 201 17.39 -6.12 1.87
N ASP A 202 18.33 -5.72 1.00
CA ASP A 202 19.68 -5.23 1.35
C ASP A 202 19.69 -3.76 1.84
N GLY A 203 18.55 -3.06 1.76
CA GLY A 203 18.39 -1.68 2.19
C GLY A 203 18.74 -0.62 1.15
N SER A 204 18.99 -0.98 -0.12
CA SER A 204 18.97 -0.01 -1.22
C SER A 204 17.57 0.61 -1.39
N VAL A 205 17.52 1.72 -2.12
CA VAL A 205 16.29 2.49 -2.38
C VAL A 205 16.15 2.74 -3.86
N THR A 206 15.04 2.27 -4.44
CA THR A 206 14.64 2.67 -5.78
C THR A 206 13.51 3.67 -5.68
N PHE A 207 13.55 4.70 -6.52
CA PHE A 207 12.45 5.64 -6.66
C PHE A 207 12.17 5.97 -8.11
N ILE A 208 10.91 6.31 -8.39
CA ILE A 208 10.54 6.97 -9.64
C ILE A 208 10.24 8.45 -9.36
N GLY A 209 10.90 9.29 -10.14
CA GLY A 209 10.79 10.72 -10.16
C GLY A 209 9.39 11.13 -10.61
N GLY A 210 8.76 11.93 -9.78
CA GLY A 210 7.43 12.45 -10.00
C GLY A 210 7.39 13.66 -10.90
N TRP A 211 6.30 14.40 -10.73
CA TRP A 211 5.94 15.64 -11.42
C TRP A 211 7.14 16.48 -11.89
N GLY A 212 7.37 16.47 -13.21
CA GLY A 212 8.42 17.23 -13.90
C GLY A 212 9.45 16.38 -14.65
N ASN A 213 9.97 15.31 -14.04
CA ASN A 213 11.23 14.69 -14.50
C ASN A 213 11.16 13.21 -14.94
N SER A 214 10.19 12.41 -14.46
CA SER A 214 9.99 10.99 -14.88
C SER A 214 11.26 10.10 -14.96
N ASN A 215 12.23 10.31 -14.05
CA ASN A 215 13.47 9.53 -13.96
C ASN A 215 13.28 8.30 -13.07
N LEU A 216 13.81 7.14 -13.43
CA LEU A 216 13.94 6.00 -12.51
C LEU A 216 15.37 5.99 -11.95
N SER A 217 15.56 5.76 -10.65
CA SER A 217 16.91 5.73 -10.06
C SER A 217 16.98 4.79 -8.86
N SER A 218 18.12 4.11 -8.73
CA SER A 218 18.46 3.30 -7.56
C SER A 218 19.67 3.88 -6.83
N TRP A 219 19.61 3.87 -5.50
CA TRP A 219 20.57 4.51 -4.62
C TRP A 219 20.92 3.58 -3.46
N GLN A 220 22.21 3.56 -3.11
CA GLN A 220 22.68 2.91 -1.89
C GLN A 220 22.81 3.97 -0.78
N PRO A 221 22.02 3.87 0.31
CA PRO A 221 22.25 4.68 1.49
C PRO A 221 23.59 4.29 2.11
N THR A 222 24.47 5.27 2.30
CA THR A 222 25.65 5.08 3.15
C THR A 222 25.14 4.89 4.59
N ARG A 223 25.57 3.82 5.27
CA ARG A 223 25.10 3.53 6.64
C ARG A 223 25.44 4.71 7.56
N PRO A 224 24.47 5.26 8.33
CA PRO A 224 24.78 6.28 9.32
C PRO A 224 25.69 5.68 10.39
N THR A 225 26.89 6.24 10.54
CA THR A 225 27.78 5.92 11.67
C THR A 225 27.50 6.89 12.82
N LEU A 226 27.71 6.44 14.06
CA LEU A 226 27.53 7.26 15.27
C LEU A 226 28.34 8.58 15.27
N LEU A 227 29.37 8.66 14.43
CA LEU A 227 30.34 9.77 14.37
C LEU A 227 30.07 10.78 13.24
N THR A 228 29.12 10.52 12.34
CA THR A 228 28.87 11.39 11.17
C THR A 228 27.61 12.23 11.33
N THR A 229 27.78 13.53 11.64
CA THR A 229 26.72 14.55 11.70
C THR A 229 26.49 15.29 10.38
N ALA A 230 27.35 15.09 9.38
CA ALA A 230 27.24 15.67 8.05
C ALA A 230 26.22 14.89 7.19
N SER A 231 25.64 15.57 6.19
CA SER A 231 24.85 14.95 5.13
C SER A 231 25.71 13.97 4.33
N VAL A 232 25.69 12.69 4.71
CA VAL A 232 26.42 11.65 3.97
C VAL A 232 25.67 11.41 2.65
N PRO A 233 26.30 11.64 1.48
CA PRO A 233 25.65 11.36 0.21
C PRO A 233 25.34 9.87 0.12
N ALA A 234 24.12 9.54 -0.30
CA ALA A 234 23.85 8.25 -0.91
C ALA A 234 24.59 8.21 -2.26
N SER A 235 25.12 7.06 -2.64
CA SER A 235 25.65 6.87 -3.99
C SER A 235 24.50 6.42 -4.90
N SER A 236 24.42 7.02 -6.10
CA SER A 236 23.56 6.46 -7.15
C SER A 236 24.22 5.16 -7.61
N ILE A 237 23.46 4.06 -7.60
CA ILE A 237 23.87 2.80 -8.21
C ILE A 237 23.71 2.94 -9.73
N TRP A 238 22.58 3.53 -10.14
CA TRP A 238 22.27 3.87 -11.52
C TRP A 238 21.11 4.89 -11.59
N GLN A 239 21.05 5.61 -12.69
CA GLN A 239 19.96 6.54 -13.03
C GLN A 239 19.57 6.36 -14.50
N GLN A 240 18.30 6.06 -14.75
CA GLN A 240 17.72 6.07 -16.09
C GLN A 240 17.14 7.44 -16.40
N ALA A 241 17.53 8.00 -17.54
CA ALA A 241 17.06 9.30 -18.01
C ALA A 241 15.60 9.20 -18.50
N LYS A 242 14.80 10.21 -18.11
CA LYS A 242 13.48 10.60 -18.61
C LYS A 242 12.78 9.55 -19.50
N MET A 243 11.87 8.78 -18.90
CA MET A 243 10.88 8.02 -19.66
C MET A 243 9.92 9.01 -20.35
N GLU A 244 10.15 9.29 -21.63
CA GLU A 244 9.41 10.34 -22.35
C GLU A 244 7.92 10.06 -22.45
N SER A 245 7.10 11.11 -22.34
CA SER A 245 5.66 11.15 -22.66
C SER A 245 4.69 10.30 -21.83
N PHE A 246 5.16 9.54 -20.83
CA PHE A 246 4.29 8.79 -19.92
C PHE A 246 4.38 9.32 -18.47
N ARG A 247 3.27 9.28 -17.74
CA ARG A 247 3.25 9.43 -16.29
C ARG A 247 3.47 8.05 -15.66
N THR A 248 4.32 7.95 -14.65
CA THR A 248 4.43 6.73 -13.84
C THR A 248 3.24 6.62 -12.89
N GLU A 249 2.58 5.45 -12.87
CA GLU A 249 1.46 5.13 -11.98
C GLU A 249 1.84 4.17 -10.85
N GLY A 250 2.91 3.39 -11.02
CA GLY A 250 3.39 2.47 -9.99
C GLY A 250 4.82 1.97 -10.19
N LEU A 251 5.57 1.89 -9.09
CA LEU A 251 6.84 1.16 -8.96
C LEU A 251 6.63 -0.13 -8.15
N CYS A 252 7.27 -1.21 -8.58
CA CYS A 252 7.54 -2.37 -7.73
C CYS A 252 8.94 -2.93 -8.01
N PHE A 253 9.50 -3.62 -7.03
CA PHE A 253 10.87 -4.16 -7.09
C PHE A 253 10.85 -5.58 -6.49
N SER A 254 11.68 -6.47 -7.03
CA SER A 254 11.91 -7.79 -6.44
C SER A 254 12.61 -7.65 -5.08
N GLY A 255 12.18 -8.38 -4.07
CA GLY A 255 12.80 -8.32 -2.74
C GLY A 255 14.30 -8.68 -2.72
N ASN A 256 14.78 -9.49 -3.67
CA ASN A 256 16.21 -9.81 -3.85
C ASN A 256 17.04 -8.74 -4.61
N GLY A 257 16.44 -7.61 -4.98
CA GLY A 257 17.15 -6.51 -5.64
C GLY A 257 17.41 -6.65 -7.15
N THR A 258 17.05 -7.78 -7.77
CA THR A 258 17.47 -8.08 -9.16
C THR A 258 16.61 -7.45 -10.27
N THR A 259 15.39 -7.02 -9.98
CA THR A 259 14.38 -6.66 -11.00
C THR A 259 13.51 -5.49 -10.55
N ALA A 260 13.54 -4.41 -11.32
CA ALA A 260 12.68 -3.24 -11.15
C ALA A 260 11.55 -3.26 -12.18
N VAL A 261 10.36 -2.82 -11.78
CA VAL A 261 9.20 -2.72 -12.68
C VAL A 261 8.51 -1.38 -12.48
N ALA A 262 8.44 -0.60 -13.56
CA ALA A 262 7.66 0.62 -13.64
C ALA A 262 6.39 0.38 -14.47
N LEU A 263 5.26 0.85 -13.95
CA LEU A 263 4.03 1.03 -14.70
C LEU A 263 3.86 2.49 -15.04
N SER A 264 3.59 2.76 -16.31
CA SER A 264 3.39 4.12 -16.82
C SER A 264 2.20 4.19 -17.78
N SER A 265 1.63 5.38 -17.98
CA SER A 265 0.44 5.60 -18.80
C SER A 265 0.48 6.94 -19.55
N ARG A 266 -0.33 7.09 -20.60
CA ARG A 266 -0.46 8.32 -21.38
C ARG A 266 -1.71 9.12 -20.99
N GLY A 267 -1.61 10.43 -21.14
CA GLY A 267 -2.74 11.36 -20.97
C GLY A 267 -3.25 11.48 -19.52
N ARG A 268 -4.35 12.24 -19.34
CA ARG A 268 -4.96 12.47 -18.02
C ARG A 268 -5.84 11.32 -17.51
N ARG A 269 -6.13 10.33 -18.35
CA ARG A 269 -7.03 9.19 -18.05
C ARG A 269 -6.31 7.86 -17.83
N GLY A 270 -4.98 7.84 -17.94
CA GLY A 270 -4.18 6.62 -17.79
C GLY A 270 -4.33 5.66 -18.97
N GLU A 271 -4.59 6.18 -20.17
CA GLU A 271 -4.78 5.41 -21.39
C GLU A 271 -3.42 4.93 -21.94
N GLY A 272 -3.37 3.74 -22.56
CA GLY A 272 -2.11 3.19 -23.04
C GLY A 272 -1.14 2.88 -21.90
N ALA A 273 -1.59 2.10 -20.92
CA ALA A 273 -0.75 1.58 -19.86
C ALA A 273 0.39 0.72 -20.43
N ARG A 274 1.58 0.90 -19.86
CA ARG A 274 2.85 0.32 -20.29
C ARG A 274 3.62 -0.23 -19.10
N LEU A 275 4.27 -1.37 -19.32
CA LEU A 275 5.11 -2.07 -18.36
C LEU A 275 6.56 -1.97 -18.81
N ASP A 276 7.38 -1.22 -18.09
CA ASP A 276 8.83 -1.12 -18.30
C ASP A 276 9.55 -1.97 -17.23
N VAL A 277 10.43 -2.88 -17.65
CA VAL A 277 11.15 -3.78 -16.75
C VAL A 277 12.65 -3.59 -16.88
N PHE A 278 13.33 -3.46 -15.74
CA PHE A 278 14.75 -3.13 -15.66
C PHE A 278 15.49 -4.14 -14.78
N ASP A 279 16.77 -4.34 -15.11
CA ASP A 279 17.72 -5.01 -14.26
C ASP A 279 17.98 -4.13 -13.03
N GLY A 280 17.65 -4.62 -11.83
CA GLY A 280 17.70 -3.82 -10.60
C GLY A 280 19.13 -3.45 -10.15
N VAL A 281 20.14 -4.17 -10.65
CA VAL A 281 21.56 -3.98 -10.29
C VAL A 281 22.23 -2.95 -11.20
N THR A 282 22.00 -3.05 -12.51
CA THR A 282 22.64 -2.19 -13.53
C THR A 282 21.75 -1.03 -13.98
N GLY A 283 20.45 -1.09 -13.73
CA GLY A 283 19.47 -0.12 -14.21
C GLY A 283 19.12 -0.27 -15.69
N ASN A 284 19.72 -1.21 -16.41
CA ASN A 284 19.45 -1.42 -17.82
C ASN A 284 18.01 -1.90 -18.02
N ARG A 285 17.28 -1.30 -18.98
CA ARG A 285 15.95 -1.79 -19.37
C ARG A 285 16.10 -3.16 -20.03
N LEU A 286 15.47 -4.18 -19.46
CA LEU A 286 15.45 -5.53 -19.99
C LEU A 286 14.46 -5.64 -21.16
N TRP A 287 13.24 -5.10 -20.97
CA TRP A 287 12.17 -5.09 -21.98
C TRP A 287 11.08 -4.09 -21.60
N GLN A 288 10.12 -3.92 -22.52
CA GLN A 288 8.94 -3.07 -22.38
C GLN A 288 7.76 -3.77 -23.05
N GLU A 289 6.56 -3.69 -22.46
CA GLU A 289 5.30 -4.20 -23.02
C GLU A 289 4.24 -3.09 -22.96
N ASP A 290 3.59 -2.79 -24.09
CA ASP A 290 2.40 -1.94 -24.13
C ASP A 290 1.15 -2.80 -23.87
N LEU A 291 0.44 -2.55 -22.77
CA LEU A 291 -0.66 -3.40 -22.28
C LEU A 291 -2.01 -3.13 -22.98
N ASN A 292 -2.05 -2.21 -23.94
CA ASN A 292 -3.27 -1.74 -24.63
C ASN A 292 -4.48 -1.50 -23.68
N GLY A 293 -4.22 -0.87 -22.54
CA GLY A 293 -5.19 -0.78 -21.44
C GLY A 293 -5.02 0.45 -20.57
N PHE A 294 -5.65 0.45 -19.40
CA PHE A 294 -5.59 1.51 -18.41
C PHE A 294 -5.69 0.96 -16.97
N GLY A 295 -5.29 1.78 -15.99
CA GLY A 295 -5.40 1.44 -14.56
C GLY A 295 -4.58 0.20 -14.15
N ALA A 296 -3.39 0.03 -14.72
CA ALA A 296 -2.57 -1.15 -14.51
C ALA A 296 -2.05 -1.27 -13.06
N LYS A 297 -1.85 -2.50 -12.59
CA LYS A 297 -1.25 -2.83 -11.29
C LYS A 297 -0.31 -4.02 -11.46
N ALA A 298 0.92 -3.90 -10.97
CA ALA A 298 1.95 -4.93 -11.10
C ALA A 298 2.46 -5.39 -9.73
N ARG A 299 2.95 -6.62 -9.68
CA ARG A 299 3.78 -7.16 -8.60
C ARG A 299 4.91 -7.99 -9.20
N VAL A 300 6.09 -7.88 -8.60
CA VAL A 300 7.25 -8.72 -8.91
C VAL A 300 7.39 -9.78 -7.82
N SER A 301 7.75 -11.01 -8.17
CA SER A 301 8.09 -12.05 -7.21
C SER A 301 9.34 -11.67 -6.42
N ARG A 302 9.51 -12.23 -5.21
CA ARG A 302 10.65 -11.90 -4.33
C ARG A 302 12.00 -12.27 -4.96
N ASP A 303 12.04 -13.33 -5.76
CA ASP A 303 13.20 -13.77 -6.55
C ASP A 303 13.41 -13.00 -7.87
N GLY A 304 12.52 -12.07 -8.21
CA GLY A 304 12.58 -11.28 -9.45
C GLY A 304 12.24 -12.04 -10.73
N GLN A 305 11.91 -13.33 -10.66
CA GLN A 305 11.74 -14.17 -11.85
C GLN A 305 10.39 -13.97 -12.55
N PHE A 306 9.37 -13.47 -11.86
CA PHE A 306 8.02 -13.33 -12.37
C PHE A 306 7.43 -11.94 -12.11
N ILE A 307 6.76 -11.39 -13.12
CA ILE A 307 6.02 -10.13 -13.07
C ILE A 307 4.55 -10.44 -13.38
N ALA A 308 3.68 -10.29 -12.39
CA ALA A 308 2.23 -10.37 -12.58
C ALA A 308 1.66 -8.97 -12.77
N VAL A 309 0.80 -8.77 -13.76
CA VAL A 309 0.14 -7.49 -14.03
C VAL A 309 -1.35 -7.68 -14.30
N THR A 310 -2.17 -6.81 -13.71
CA THR A 310 -3.59 -6.65 -14.07
C THR A 310 -3.86 -5.28 -14.66
N TYR A 311 -4.74 -5.18 -15.66
CA TYR A 311 -5.11 -3.92 -16.32
C TYR A 311 -6.52 -4.01 -16.90
N ALA A 312 -7.16 -2.85 -17.07
CA ALA A 312 -8.42 -2.74 -17.77
C ALA A 312 -8.17 -2.61 -19.28
N HIS A 313 -8.84 -3.41 -20.10
CA HIS A 313 -8.85 -3.33 -21.55
C HIS A 313 -10.27 -3.00 -22.03
N LEU A 314 -10.38 -2.16 -23.08
CA LEU A 314 -11.67 -1.79 -23.67
C LEU A 314 -11.91 -2.66 -24.92
N SER A 315 -12.77 -3.65 -24.81
CA SER A 315 -13.14 -4.55 -25.91
C SER A 315 -14.34 -4.01 -26.67
N GLU A 316 -14.28 -4.07 -28.00
CA GLU A 316 -15.44 -3.78 -28.85
C GLU A 316 -16.20 -5.08 -29.12
N TYR A 317 -17.46 -5.12 -28.69
CA TYR A 317 -18.40 -6.20 -28.97
C TYR A 317 -19.53 -5.66 -29.85
N ASN A 318 -20.27 -6.54 -30.52
CA ASN A 318 -21.38 -6.18 -31.41
C ASN A 318 -22.48 -5.31 -30.75
N THR A 319 -22.55 -5.30 -29.41
CA THR A 319 -23.49 -4.51 -28.60
C THR A 319 -22.89 -3.24 -28.00
N GLY A 320 -21.62 -2.93 -28.28
CA GLY A 320 -20.91 -1.74 -27.78
C GLY A 320 -19.57 -2.05 -27.11
N ARG A 321 -19.02 -1.03 -26.44
CA ARG A 321 -17.72 -1.09 -25.74
C ARG A 321 -17.88 -1.64 -24.33
N VAL A 322 -17.12 -2.69 -23.99
CA VAL A 322 -17.13 -3.32 -22.67
C VAL A 322 -15.73 -3.25 -22.07
N THR A 323 -15.65 -2.84 -20.80
CA THR A 323 -14.39 -2.85 -20.04
C THR A 323 -14.16 -4.22 -19.42
N GLU A 324 -13.05 -4.85 -19.76
CA GLU A 324 -12.62 -6.13 -19.20
C GLU A 324 -11.37 -5.96 -18.36
N GLN A 325 -11.29 -6.55 -17.16
CA GLN A 325 -10.01 -6.68 -16.48
C GLN A 325 -9.26 -7.90 -17.02
N LYS A 326 -7.96 -7.75 -17.24
CA LYS A 326 -7.04 -8.78 -17.73
C LYS A 326 -5.95 -9.02 -16.71
N LEU A 327 -5.45 -10.25 -16.64
CA LEU A 327 -4.28 -10.68 -15.86
C LEU A 327 -3.28 -11.35 -16.81
N SER A 328 -2.03 -10.88 -16.78
CA SER A 328 -0.90 -11.49 -17.49
C SER A 328 0.24 -11.79 -16.53
N LEU A 329 1.01 -12.85 -16.83
CA LEU A 329 2.23 -13.21 -16.11
C LEU A 329 3.40 -13.26 -17.09
N PHE A 330 4.47 -12.55 -16.79
CA PHE A 330 5.72 -12.51 -17.56
C PHE A 330 6.86 -13.09 -16.74
N THR A 331 7.87 -13.66 -17.40
CA THR A 331 9.18 -13.88 -16.77
C THR A 331 10.02 -12.61 -16.78
N ARG A 332 11.12 -12.60 -16.02
CA ARG A 332 12.11 -11.50 -16.00
C ARG A 332 12.65 -11.15 -17.39
N GLU A 333 12.71 -12.10 -18.31
CA GLU A 333 13.20 -11.96 -19.68
C GLU A 333 12.10 -11.48 -20.67
N GLY A 334 10.89 -11.18 -20.19
CA GLY A 334 9.78 -10.69 -21.02
C GLY A 334 8.94 -11.78 -21.67
N ARG A 335 9.24 -13.06 -21.44
CA ARG A 335 8.41 -14.17 -21.94
C ARG A 335 7.08 -14.17 -21.19
N LYS A 336 5.99 -13.86 -21.91
CA LYS A 336 4.60 -14.00 -21.44
C LYS A 336 4.30 -15.49 -21.17
N VAL A 337 4.21 -15.87 -19.90
CA VAL A 337 3.92 -17.23 -19.43
C VAL A 337 2.44 -17.57 -19.65
N PHE A 338 1.58 -16.59 -19.41
CA PHE A 338 0.22 -16.54 -19.93
C PHE A 338 -0.22 -15.08 -20.08
N GLY A 339 -1.06 -14.82 -21.10
CA GLY A 339 -1.65 -13.51 -21.35
C GLY A 339 -3.15 -13.46 -21.02
N ASP A 340 -3.64 -12.24 -20.82
CA ASP A 340 -5.04 -11.87 -21.06
C ASP A 340 -6.11 -12.70 -20.35
N ARG A 341 -5.77 -13.30 -19.20
CA ARG A 341 -6.72 -14.06 -18.37
C ARG A 341 -7.70 -13.08 -17.73
N GLY A 342 -8.95 -13.11 -18.16
CA GLY A 342 -9.98 -12.21 -17.67
C GLY A 342 -10.97 -11.85 -18.77
N GLY A 343 -12.11 -11.28 -18.37
CA GLY A 343 -13.22 -10.92 -19.24
C GLY A 343 -14.46 -10.57 -18.43
N ILE A 344 -15.61 -10.47 -19.11
CA ILE A 344 -16.89 -10.04 -18.52
C ILE A 344 -17.26 -10.79 -17.21
N TYR A 345 -16.98 -12.09 -17.14
CA TYR A 345 -17.33 -12.95 -15.99
C TYR A 345 -16.21 -13.16 -14.95
N PHE A 346 -14.98 -12.73 -15.27
CA PHE A 346 -13.83 -12.87 -14.39
C PHE A 346 -12.99 -11.60 -14.50
N SER A 347 -13.07 -10.76 -13.48
CA SER A 347 -12.52 -9.40 -13.48
C SER A 347 -11.38 -9.30 -12.47
N PRO A 348 -10.18 -9.84 -12.78
CA PRO A 348 -9.09 -9.98 -11.83
C PRO A 348 -8.44 -8.64 -11.45
N GLU A 349 -8.36 -8.37 -10.15
CA GLU A 349 -7.54 -7.32 -9.54
C GLU A 349 -6.41 -7.96 -8.72
N LEU A 350 -5.15 -7.60 -9.00
CA LEU A 350 -3.99 -8.26 -8.40
C LEU A 350 -3.84 -8.02 -6.89
N ALA A 351 -4.13 -9.03 -6.08
CA ALA A 351 -4.07 -8.96 -4.63
C ALA A 351 -2.69 -9.36 -4.08
N ALA A 352 -2.12 -10.48 -4.54
CA ALA A 352 -0.81 -10.99 -4.09
C ALA A 352 -0.10 -11.85 -5.16
N LEU A 353 1.22 -11.98 -5.02
CA LEU A 353 2.09 -12.87 -5.81
C LEU A 353 3.05 -13.56 -4.85
N SER A 354 3.29 -14.87 -4.98
CA SER A 354 4.24 -15.58 -4.12
C SER A 354 5.70 -15.24 -4.44
N ALA A 355 6.59 -15.49 -3.47
CA ALA A 355 8.03 -15.30 -3.55
C ALA A 355 8.70 -15.81 -4.84
N ASN A 356 8.16 -16.90 -5.42
CA ASN A 356 8.64 -17.63 -6.59
C ASN A 356 7.64 -17.64 -7.78
N GLY A 357 6.62 -16.79 -7.74
CA GLY A 357 5.56 -16.73 -8.75
C GLY A 357 4.63 -17.96 -8.86
N SER A 358 4.84 -19.04 -8.08
CA SER A 358 4.02 -20.27 -8.13
C SER A 358 2.53 -20.05 -7.89
N ARG A 359 2.19 -19.01 -7.12
CA ARG A 359 0.84 -18.65 -6.70
C ARG A 359 0.56 -17.17 -7.00
N ILE A 360 -0.51 -16.93 -7.73
CA ILE A 360 -1.07 -15.60 -7.99
C ILE A 360 -2.42 -15.53 -7.28
N THR A 361 -2.69 -14.48 -6.51
CA THR A 361 -4.01 -14.23 -5.92
C THR A 361 -4.59 -12.96 -6.49
N VAL A 362 -5.84 -13.05 -6.97
CA VAL A 362 -6.61 -11.92 -7.50
C VAL A 362 -7.96 -11.84 -6.81
N GLN A 363 -8.43 -10.63 -6.58
CA GLN A 363 -9.85 -10.40 -6.29
C GLN A 363 -10.62 -10.43 -7.62
N SER A 364 -11.83 -11.00 -7.64
CA SER A 364 -12.74 -10.85 -8.78
C SER A 364 -14.17 -10.70 -8.26
N GLY A 365 -14.79 -9.58 -8.60
CA GLY A 365 -16.05 -9.14 -8.01
C GLY A 365 -15.91 -8.68 -6.55
N PRO A 366 -17.03 -8.44 -5.86
CA PRO A 366 -17.01 -7.77 -4.56
C PRO A 366 -16.57 -8.68 -3.40
N SER A 367 -16.70 -10.00 -3.49
CA SER A 367 -16.65 -10.90 -2.32
C SER A 367 -15.68 -12.09 -2.44
N THR A 368 -14.96 -12.21 -3.55
CA THR A 368 -14.22 -13.45 -3.89
C THR A 368 -12.75 -13.18 -4.21
N LEU A 369 -11.86 -13.97 -3.62
CA LEU A 369 -10.49 -14.13 -4.07
C LEU A 369 -10.34 -15.46 -4.83
N PHE A 370 -9.61 -15.42 -5.94
CA PHE A 370 -9.18 -16.60 -6.69
C PHE A 370 -7.68 -16.75 -6.58
N THR A 371 -7.23 -18.00 -6.47
CA THR A 371 -5.83 -18.37 -6.53
C THR A 371 -5.55 -19.14 -7.81
N LEU A 372 -4.54 -18.70 -8.55
CA LEU A 372 -4.08 -19.31 -9.79
C LEU A 372 -2.63 -19.79 -9.63
N ASP A 373 -2.24 -20.81 -10.39
CA ASP A 373 -0.82 -21.14 -10.57
C ASP A 373 -0.12 -20.25 -11.62
N ASN A 374 1.20 -20.41 -11.75
CA ASN A 374 2.01 -19.76 -12.78
C ASN A 374 1.63 -20.15 -14.23
N ARG A 375 0.71 -21.09 -14.45
CA ARG A 375 0.14 -21.43 -15.78
C ARG A 375 -1.27 -20.83 -15.97
N GLY A 376 -1.72 -19.99 -15.05
CA GLY A 376 -3.03 -19.35 -15.07
C GLY A 376 -4.19 -20.33 -14.83
N ARG A 377 -3.94 -21.47 -14.18
CA ARG A 377 -4.96 -22.46 -13.81
C ARG A 377 -5.49 -22.16 -12.41
N PHE A 378 -6.81 -22.12 -12.25
CA PHE A 378 -7.44 -21.98 -10.94
C PHE A 378 -7.05 -23.13 -10.00
N LYS A 379 -6.74 -22.80 -8.74
CA LYS A 379 -6.37 -23.75 -7.67
C LYS A 379 -7.33 -23.71 -6.49
N SER A 380 -7.71 -22.52 -6.05
CA SER A 380 -8.65 -22.34 -4.95
C SER A 380 -9.44 -21.05 -5.10
N LYS A 381 -10.57 -20.99 -4.39
CA LYS A 381 -11.50 -19.86 -4.37
C LYS A 381 -11.90 -19.61 -2.92
N LEU A 382 -11.59 -18.42 -2.40
CA LEU A 382 -12.08 -17.96 -1.11
C LEU A 382 -13.24 -17.00 -1.35
N THR A 383 -14.44 -17.38 -0.91
CA THR A 383 -15.65 -16.54 -1.01
C THR A 383 -16.03 -16.08 0.39
N LEU A 384 -16.28 -14.78 0.59
CA LEU A 384 -16.84 -14.31 1.84
C LEU A 384 -18.28 -14.81 2.01
N PRO A 385 -18.70 -15.15 3.25
CA PRO A 385 -20.08 -15.53 3.50
C PRO A 385 -21.03 -14.36 3.19
N LYS A 386 -22.31 -14.67 3.05
CA LYS A 386 -23.36 -13.64 3.02
C LYS A 386 -23.48 -12.99 4.39
N ASP A 387 -23.81 -11.71 4.40
CA ASP A 387 -24.20 -10.98 5.60
C ASP A 387 -25.51 -11.60 6.15
N PRO A 388 -25.57 -11.98 7.44
CA PRO A 388 -26.72 -12.71 7.98
C PRO A 388 -27.97 -11.84 8.17
N VAL A 389 -27.85 -10.52 8.12
CA VAL A 389 -28.97 -9.58 8.30
C VAL A 389 -29.57 -9.16 6.96
N THR A 390 -28.72 -8.89 5.97
CA THR A 390 -29.13 -8.37 4.65
C THR A 390 -29.18 -9.45 3.56
N GLY A 391 -28.60 -10.62 3.79
CA GLY A 391 -28.47 -11.71 2.80
C GLY A 391 -27.50 -11.40 1.65
N GLN A 392 -26.90 -10.21 1.62
CA GLN A 392 -26.00 -9.76 0.55
C GLN A 392 -24.59 -10.36 0.73
N PRO A 393 -23.83 -10.60 -0.35
CA PRO A 393 -22.43 -11.03 -0.23
C PRO A 393 -21.59 -9.98 0.52
N LEU A 394 -20.88 -10.39 1.57
CA LEU A 394 -19.95 -9.49 2.24
C LEU A 394 -18.84 -9.06 1.28
N GLN A 395 -18.49 -7.78 1.35
CA GLN A 395 -17.53 -7.19 0.41
C GLN A 395 -16.10 -7.23 0.95
N ILE A 396 -15.15 -7.58 0.08
CA ILE A 396 -13.72 -7.31 0.26
C ILE A 396 -13.51 -5.84 -0.15
N ARG A 397 -13.23 -4.99 0.84
CA ARG A 397 -12.98 -3.56 0.60
C ARG A 397 -11.55 -3.28 0.17
N ARG A 398 -10.59 -4.09 0.64
CA ARG A 398 -9.17 -3.98 0.32
C ARG A 398 -8.40 -5.23 0.74
N CYS A 399 -7.40 -5.58 -0.05
CA CYS A 399 -6.35 -6.53 0.29
C CYS A 399 -5.00 -5.80 0.46
N VAL A 400 -4.21 -6.21 1.46
CA VAL A 400 -2.84 -5.76 1.68
C VAL A 400 -1.97 -7.00 1.90
N ALA A 401 -1.16 -7.37 0.91
CA ALA A 401 -0.30 -8.54 0.95
C ALA A 401 1.15 -8.16 1.26
N THR A 402 1.90 -9.08 1.87
CA THR A 402 3.37 -8.98 1.94
C THR A 402 3.99 -9.11 0.55
N GLU A 403 5.21 -8.60 0.38
CA GLU A 403 5.95 -8.61 -0.90
C GLU A 403 6.13 -10.03 -1.45
N ASP A 404 6.32 -11.01 -0.56
CA ASP A 404 6.48 -12.42 -0.88
C ASP A 404 5.15 -13.21 -0.95
N GLY A 405 4.02 -12.53 -0.77
CA GLY A 405 2.68 -13.13 -0.79
C GLY A 405 2.50 -14.27 0.21
N ARG A 406 3.27 -14.34 1.31
CA ARG A 406 3.07 -15.29 2.40
C ARG A 406 1.90 -14.92 3.31
N PHE A 407 1.61 -13.62 3.45
CA PHE A 407 0.50 -13.12 4.25
C PHE A 407 -0.38 -12.16 3.46
N LEU A 408 -1.68 -12.18 3.77
CA LEU A 408 -2.69 -11.32 3.17
C LEU A 408 -3.62 -10.78 4.26
N LEU A 409 -3.56 -9.47 4.50
CA LEU A 409 -4.50 -8.77 5.35
C LEU A 409 -5.70 -8.33 4.50
N MET A 410 -6.89 -8.81 4.86
CA MET A 410 -8.13 -8.56 4.13
C MET A 410 -9.08 -7.72 4.98
N ILE A 411 -9.55 -6.61 4.41
CA ILE A 411 -10.46 -5.66 5.05
C ILE A 411 -11.87 -5.88 4.48
N ARG A 412 -12.84 -6.14 5.35
CA ARG A 412 -14.22 -6.52 4.98
C ARG A 412 -15.22 -5.36 5.08
N GLY A 413 -16.37 -5.53 4.41
CA GLY A 413 -17.50 -4.60 4.39
C GLY A 413 -18.18 -4.42 5.75
N ASP A 414 -18.28 -5.51 6.51
CA ASP A 414 -18.80 -5.59 7.89
C ASP A 414 -17.89 -4.94 8.95
N GLY A 415 -16.76 -4.36 8.55
CA GLY A 415 -15.78 -3.78 9.49
C GLY A 415 -14.92 -4.82 10.21
N LEU A 416 -14.94 -6.09 9.81
CA LEU A 416 -13.97 -7.07 10.25
C LEU A 416 -12.67 -6.99 9.42
N MET A 417 -11.58 -7.45 10.01
CA MET A 417 -10.28 -7.59 9.38
C MET A 417 -9.73 -8.99 9.67
N THR A 418 -9.29 -9.68 8.63
CA THR A 418 -8.75 -11.05 8.71
C THR A 418 -7.33 -11.06 8.19
N LEU A 419 -6.39 -11.61 8.95
CA LEU A 419 -5.06 -11.95 8.45
C LEU A 419 -5.06 -13.40 8.00
N TYR A 420 -4.72 -13.64 6.74
CA TYR A 420 -4.48 -14.96 6.20
C TYR A 420 -2.98 -15.23 6.08
N LYS A 421 -2.61 -16.48 6.35
CA LYS A 421 -1.33 -17.06 5.95
C LYS A 421 -1.59 -17.94 4.74
N ALA A 422 -0.71 -17.88 3.75
CA ALA A 422 -0.80 -18.80 2.63
C ALA A 422 -0.24 -20.18 3.01
N THR A 423 -0.89 -21.24 2.52
CA THR A 423 -0.28 -22.58 2.60
C THR A 423 0.96 -22.66 1.71
N ALA A 424 1.85 -23.59 2.04
CA ALA A 424 2.93 -23.97 1.13
C ALA A 424 2.33 -24.53 -0.17
N SER A 425 3.03 -24.31 -1.28
CA SER A 425 2.69 -24.79 -2.63
C SER A 425 3.71 -25.79 -3.10
#